data_AF-A0A349JKA8-F1
#
_entry.id   AF-A0A349JKA8-F1
#
_cell.length_a   1.000
_cell.length_b   1.000
_cell.length_c   1.000
_cell.angle_alpha   90.00
_cell.angle_beta   90.00
_cell.angle_gamma   90.00
#
_symmetry.space_group_name_H-M   'P 1'
#
loop_
_entity.id
_entity.type
_entity.pdbx_description
1 polymer ?
#
loop_
_entity_poly.entity_id
_entity_poly.type
_entity_poly.pdbx_seq_one_letter_code
_entity_poly.pdbx_strand_id
1 'polypeptide(L)'
;LRSLSRDVEQLLRDVVRLSSKLMDQAIDLPEDIPSLPTELSYWVASYLYGAATEQQILLELQDTAARLERETEILTSTRNHLAARTVLKDTLK
;
A
#
# COMPACT_ATOMS: atom_id res chain seq x y z
N LEU A 1 9.42 -10.52 -10.18
CA LEU A 1 8.17 -9.75 -10.43
C LEU A 1 6.93 -10.42 -9.83
N ARG A 2 6.55 -11.65 -10.21
CA ARG A 2 5.32 -12.28 -9.65
C ARG A 2 5.26 -12.40 -8.13
N SER A 3 6.37 -12.71 -7.46
CA SER A 3 6.43 -12.71 -5.99
C SER A 3 6.21 -11.30 -5.44
N LEU A 4 7.00 -10.36 -5.92
CA LEU A 4 6.98 -8.96 -5.53
C LEU A 4 5.61 -8.29 -5.74
N SER A 5 4.93 -8.59 -6.84
CA SER A 5 3.56 -8.13 -7.09
C SER A 5 2.57 -8.66 -6.04
N ARG A 6 2.68 -9.93 -5.63
CA ARG A 6 1.84 -10.48 -4.57
C ARG A 6 2.16 -9.85 -3.22
N ASP A 7 3.43 -9.58 -2.94
CA ASP A 7 3.85 -8.94 -1.70
C ASP A 7 3.28 -7.52 -1.59
N VAL A 8 3.37 -6.73 -2.68
CA VAL A 8 2.76 -5.40 -2.79
C VAL A 8 1.24 -5.47 -2.62
N GLU A 9 0.56 -6.39 -3.31
CA GLU A 9 -0.90 -6.55 -3.19
C GLU A 9 -1.31 -6.90 -1.76
N GLN A 10 -0.62 -7.83 -1.11
CA GLN A 10 -0.90 -8.25 0.26
C GLN A 10 -0.67 -7.09 1.24
N LEU A 11 0.40 -6.33 1.07
CA LEU A 11 0.69 -5.16 1.89
C LEU A 11 -0.37 -4.07 1.73
N LEU A 12 -0.83 -3.81 0.51
CA LEU A 12 -1.90 -2.85 0.26
C LEU A 12 -3.20 -3.27 0.96
N ARG A 13 -3.59 -4.54 0.83
CA ARG A 13 -4.78 -5.08 1.53
C ARG A 13 -4.66 -4.95 3.05
N ASP A 14 -3.48 -5.20 3.61
CA ASP A 14 -3.20 -5.01 5.03
C ASP A 14 -3.34 -3.54 5.46
N VAL A 15 -2.81 -2.59 4.67
CA VAL A 15 -2.92 -1.15 4.91
C VAL A 15 -4.39 -0.71 4.90
N VAL A 16 -5.17 -1.13 3.91
CA VAL A 16 -6.59 -0.80 3.82
C VAL A 16 -7.37 -1.39 5.00
N ARG A 17 -7.14 -2.66 5.35
CA ARG A 17 -7.79 -3.29 6.51
C ARG A 17 -7.50 -2.55 7.81
N LEU A 18 -6.24 -2.17 8.06
CA LEU A 18 -5.85 -1.43 9.26
C LEU A 18 -6.42 -0.01 9.27
N SER A 19 -6.45 0.65 8.11
CA SER A 19 -7.05 1.99 7.96
C SER A 19 -8.55 1.95 8.26
N SER A 20 -9.28 0.99 7.69
CA SER A 20 -10.71 0.76 7.96
C SER A 20 -10.98 0.56 9.44
N LYS A 21 -10.16 -0.26 10.12
CA LYS A 21 -10.29 -0.51 11.57
C LYS A 21 -9.98 0.75 12.40
N LEU A 22 -9.00 1.55 12.00
CA LEU A 22 -8.66 2.78 12.72
C LEU A 22 -9.75 3.85 12.58
N MET A 23 -10.35 3.96 11.39
CA MET A 23 -11.37 4.97 11.06
C MET A 23 -12.81 4.53 11.39
N ASP A 24 -13.02 3.27 11.82
CA ASP A 24 -14.36 2.67 12.01
C ASP A 24 -15.25 2.81 10.75
N GLN A 25 -14.63 2.78 9.57
CA GLN A 25 -15.30 2.91 8.27
C GLN A 25 -14.83 1.78 7.34
N ALA A 26 -15.74 1.19 6.58
CA ALA A 26 -15.39 0.26 5.52
C ALA A 26 -14.73 1.02 4.36
N ILE A 27 -13.42 0.85 4.19
CA ILE A 27 -12.69 1.23 2.99
C ILE A 27 -12.57 -0.02 2.12
N ASP A 28 -13.27 -0.03 0.99
CA ASP A 28 -13.24 -1.14 0.05
C ASP A 28 -12.21 -0.89 -1.05
N LEU A 29 -11.43 -1.93 -1.33
CA LEU A 29 -10.58 -1.99 -2.51
C LEU A 29 -11.43 -2.47 -3.70
N PRO A 30 -11.26 -1.92 -4.92
CA PRO A 30 -11.92 -2.48 -6.10
C PRO A 30 -11.56 -3.96 -6.30
N GLU A 31 -12.48 -4.73 -6.87
CA GLU A 31 -12.20 -6.14 -7.21
C GLU A 31 -11.20 -6.28 -8.37
N ASP A 32 -11.17 -5.28 -9.26
CA ASP A 32 -10.32 -5.27 -10.46
C ASP A 32 -8.88 -4.79 -10.16
N ILE A 33 -8.15 -5.58 -9.37
CA ILE A 33 -6.71 -5.36 -9.17
C ILE A 33 -5.95 -5.90 -10.39
N PRO A 34 -5.11 -5.08 -11.05
CA PRO A 34 -4.32 -5.54 -12.20
C PRO A 34 -3.35 -6.65 -11.82
N SER A 35 -3.25 -7.67 -12.68
CA SER A 35 -2.32 -8.80 -12.48
C SER A 35 -0.94 -8.57 -13.09
N LEU A 36 -0.83 -7.61 -14.03
CA LEU A 36 0.44 -7.25 -14.66
C LEU A 36 1.27 -6.40 -13.69
N PRO A 37 2.54 -6.76 -13.42
CA PRO A 37 3.37 -6.09 -12.42
C PRO A 37 3.47 -4.57 -12.59
N THR A 38 3.59 -4.10 -13.84
CA THR A 38 3.68 -2.68 -14.15
C THR A 38 2.34 -1.96 -13.92
N GLU A 39 1.24 -2.55 -14.39
CA GLU A 39 -0.10 -1.99 -14.18
C GLU A 39 -0.45 -1.94 -12.70
N LEU A 40 -0.15 -3.01 -11.94
CA LEU A 40 -0.31 -3.05 -10.50
C LEU A 40 0.45 -1.90 -9.84
N SER A 41 1.71 -1.69 -10.21
CA SER A 41 2.54 -0.63 -9.63
C SER A 41 1.95 0.77 -9.87
N TYR A 42 1.55 1.09 -11.10
CA TYR A 42 0.91 2.39 -11.38
C TYR A 42 -0.44 2.52 -10.68
N TRP A 43 -1.20 1.43 -10.62
CA TRP A 43 -2.48 1.39 -9.91
C TRP A 43 -2.28 1.63 -8.41
N VAL A 44 -1.36 0.92 -7.73
CA VAL A 44 -1.02 1.12 -6.31
C VAL A 44 -0.57 2.57 -6.05
N ALA A 45 0.30 3.13 -6.90
CA ALA A 45 0.76 4.51 -6.75
C ALA A 45 -0.38 5.54 -6.81
N SER A 46 -1.47 5.24 -7.53
CA SER A 46 -2.66 6.11 -7.59
C SER A 46 -3.46 6.15 -6.28
N TYR A 47 -3.31 5.13 -5.41
CA TYR A 47 -3.93 5.08 -4.08
C TYR A 47 -3.07 5.69 -2.97
N LEU A 48 -1.85 6.14 -3.27
CA LEU A 48 -0.95 6.82 -2.31
C LEU A 48 -1.34 8.31 -2.12
N TYR A 49 -2.59 8.56 -1.76
CA TYR A 49 -3.10 9.92 -1.53
C TYR A 49 -2.31 10.65 -0.43
N GLY A 50 -1.89 11.88 -0.71
CA GLY A 50 -1.13 12.70 0.24
C GLY A 50 0.36 12.36 0.34
N ALA A 51 0.86 11.39 -0.43
CA ALA A 51 2.27 11.01 -0.46
C ALA A 51 2.98 11.50 -1.74
N ALA A 52 2.88 12.81 -2.03
CA ALA A 52 3.38 13.41 -3.27
C ALA A 52 4.87 13.11 -3.54
N THR A 53 5.71 13.12 -2.51
CA THR A 53 7.13 12.77 -2.62
C THR A 53 7.33 11.33 -3.06
N GLU A 54 6.59 10.38 -2.48
CA GLU A 54 6.69 8.97 -2.86
C GLU A 54 6.15 8.74 -4.27
N GLN A 55 5.07 9.42 -4.65
CA GLN A 55 4.54 9.37 -6.02
C GLN A 55 5.55 9.89 -7.03
N GLN A 56 6.25 11.00 -6.73
CA GLN A 56 7.31 11.53 -7.60
C GLN A 56 8.48 10.53 -7.74
N ILE A 57 8.94 9.96 -6.63
CA ILE A 57 10.00 8.92 -6.64
C ILE A 57 9.59 7.75 -7.54
N LEU A 58 8.35 7.26 -7.41
CA LEU A 58 7.85 6.17 -8.25
C LEU A 58 7.82 6.56 -9.73
N LEU A 59 7.41 7.78 -10.07
CA LEU A 59 7.38 8.25 -11.47
C LEU A 59 8.77 8.33 -12.12
N GLU A 60 9.82 8.55 -11.32
CA GLU A 60 11.20 8.60 -11.81
C GLU A 60 11.82 7.20 -12.00
N LEU A 61 11.28 6.19 -11.34
CA LEU A 61 11.73 4.80 -11.49
C LEU A 61 11.18 4.18 -12.78
N GLN A 62 12.08 3.77 -13.67
CA GLN A 62 11.73 3.14 -14.95
C GLN A 62 11.65 1.61 -14.86
N ASP A 63 12.40 0.99 -13.95
CA ASP A 63 12.37 -0.45 -13.76
C ASP A 63 11.19 -0.88 -12.89
N THR A 64 10.40 -1.84 -13.39
CA THR A 64 9.22 -2.33 -12.69
C THR A 64 9.57 -3.08 -11.40
N ALA A 65 10.71 -3.78 -11.35
CA ALA A 65 11.12 -4.44 -10.11
C ALA A 65 11.48 -3.41 -9.04
N ALA A 66 12.31 -2.42 -9.39
CA ALA A 66 12.68 -1.31 -8.51
C ALA A 66 11.45 -0.53 -8.01
N ARG A 67 10.46 -0.28 -8.87
CA ARG A 67 9.19 0.35 -8.46
C ARG A 67 8.46 -0.48 -7.41
N LEU A 68 8.27 -1.78 -7.66
CA LEU A 68 7.56 -2.67 -6.74
C LEU A 68 8.32 -2.88 -5.42
N GLU A 69 9.66 -2.88 -5.44
CA GLU A 69 10.49 -2.91 -4.23
C GLU A 69 10.27 -1.62 -3.42
N ARG A 70 10.29 -0.46 -4.08
CA ARG A 70 10.02 0.82 -3.42
C ARG A 70 8.61 0.88 -2.84
N GLU A 71 7.61 0.40 -3.57
CA GLU A 71 6.22 0.30 -3.08
C GLU A 71 6.12 -0.62 -1.86
N THR A 72 6.85 -1.73 -1.85
CA THR A 72 6.92 -2.64 -0.70
C THR A 72 7.45 -1.92 0.54
N GLU A 73 8.50 -1.10 0.42
CA GLU A 73 9.04 -0.30 1.52
C GLU A 73 8.01 0.71 2.06
N ILE A 74 7.39 1.48 1.14
CA ILE A 74 6.39 2.51 1.47
C ILE A 74 5.20 1.88 2.22
N LEU A 75 4.65 0.79 1.67
CA LEU A 75 3.49 0.12 2.25
C LEU A 75 3.84 -0.56 3.58
N THR A 76 5.05 -1.12 3.72
CA THR A 76 5.51 -1.72 4.98
C THR A 76 5.61 -0.66 6.09
N SER A 77 6.23 0.49 5.80
CA SER A 77 6.31 1.60 6.75
C SER A 77 4.92 2.10 7.16
N THR A 78 4.03 2.28 6.18
CA THR A 78 2.64 2.70 6.39
C THR A 78 1.87 1.70 7.25
N ARG A 79 1.96 0.41 6.93
CA ARG A 79 1.36 -0.69 7.70
C ARG A 79 1.84 -0.69 9.14
N ASN A 80 3.15 -0.52 9.37
CA ASN A 80 3.71 -0.49 10.73
C ASN A 80 3.17 0.69 11.55
N HIS A 81 3.09 1.88 10.96
CA HIS A 81 2.48 3.04 11.62
C HIS A 81 1.00 2.82 11.93
N LEU A 82 0.23 2.25 10.99
CA LEU A 82 -1.18 1.94 11.21
C LEU A 82 -1.38 0.86 12.27
N ALA A 83 -0.54 -0.18 12.27
CA ALA A 83 -0.59 -1.25 13.27
C ALA A 83 -0.32 -0.70 14.68
N ALA A 84 0.71 0.13 14.84
CA ALA A 84 1.01 0.79 16.12
C ALA A 84 -0.19 1.62 16.63
N ARG A 85 -0.81 2.43 15.74
CA ARG A 85 -2.00 3.22 16.09
C ARG A 85 -3.21 2.37 16.42
N THR A 86 -3.40 1.27 15.71
CA THR A 86 -4.50 0.33 15.93
C THR A 86 -4.36 -0.35 17.29
N VAL A 87 -3.15 -0.79 17.66
CA VAL A 87 -2.88 -1.38 18.98
C VAL A 87 -3.20 -0.38 20.09
N LEU A 88 -2.76 0.87 19.95
CA LEU A 88 -3.08 1.92 20.93
C LEU A 88 -4.60 2.10 21.09
N LYS A 89 -5.36 2.17 19.98
CA LYS A 89 -6.82 2.27 19.99
C LYS A 89 -7.49 1.09 20.70
N ASP A 90 -6.99 -0.13 20.47
CA ASP A 90 -7.53 -1.34 21.11
C ASP A 90 -7.19 -1.41 22.61
N THR A 91 -6.02 -0.91 23.03
CA THR A 91 -5.60 -0.90 24.46
C THR A 91 -6.24 0.22 25.29
N LEU A 92 -6.68 1.31 24.64
CA LEU A 92 -7.30 2.48 25.31
C LEU A 92 -8.83 2.40 25.33
N LYS A 93 -9.42 1.29 24.87
CA LYS A 93 -10.86 1.02 24.96
C LYS A 93 -11.27 0.46 26.32
#